data_AF-A0A960FAR8-F1
#
_entry.id   AF-A0A960FAR8-F1
#
_cell.length_a   1.000
_cell.length_b   1.000
_cell.length_c   1.000
_cell.angle_alpha   90.00
_cell.angle_beta   90.00
_cell.angle_gamma   90.00
#
_symmetry.space_group_name_H-M   'P 1'
#
loop_
_entity.id
_entity.type
_entity.pdbx_description
1 polymer ?
#
loop_
_entity_poly.entity_id
_entity_poly.type
_entity_poly.pdbx_seq_one_letter_code
_entity_poly.pdbx_strand_id
1 'polypeptide(L)'
;MADITGRVRKRAAHLFDDGEVVLVAILVEPKGTYGAGSVAVAALPRVSTALLANRAASDRPDGFASTFPSKPAAVVVTDRRVAVIPSNGIGFAAITAEYARTDLVVADNVGRGLGRRLTLAFVDGSSVVVDVQRGQPFELFAASLGDPP
;
A
#
# COMPACT_ATOMS: atom_id res chain seq x y z
N MET A 1 8.27 -16.78 -3.93
CA MET A 1 7.92 -15.57 -3.15
C MET A 1 8.14 -14.36 -4.05
N ALA A 2 7.20 -13.43 -4.16
CA ALA A 2 7.34 -12.30 -5.08
C ALA A 2 8.22 -11.22 -4.44
N ASP A 3 9.45 -11.05 -4.94
CA ASP A 3 10.32 -9.93 -4.57
C ASP A 3 9.79 -8.63 -5.19
N ILE A 4 8.83 -8.01 -4.50
CA ILE A 4 8.24 -6.76 -4.93
C ILE A 4 9.25 -5.61 -4.88
N THR A 5 10.14 -5.58 -3.88
CA THR A 5 11.18 -4.57 -3.74
C THR A 5 12.11 -4.58 -4.96
N GLY A 6 12.63 -5.75 -5.34
CA GLY A 6 13.45 -5.89 -6.55
C GLY A 6 12.67 -5.56 -7.82
N ARG A 7 11.38 -5.89 -7.89
CA ARG A 7 10.53 -5.53 -9.04
C ARG A 7 10.34 -4.01 -9.16
N VAL A 8 10.11 -3.31 -8.07
CA VAL A 8 10.01 -1.84 -8.03
C VAL A 8 11.35 -1.23 -8.44
N ARG A 9 12.46 -1.66 -7.84
CA ARG A 9 13.81 -1.22 -8.22
C ARG A 9 14.09 -1.39 -9.71
N LYS A 10 13.62 -2.47 -10.33
CA LYS A 10 13.86 -2.73 -11.76
C LYS A 10 12.89 -1.97 -12.68
N ARG A 11 11.61 -1.93 -12.35
CA ARG A 11 10.54 -1.46 -13.26
C ARG A 11 10.06 -0.05 -13.00
N ALA A 12 10.30 0.48 -11.80
CA ALA A 12 9.90 1.82 -11.37
C ALA A 12 11.10 2.73 -11.08
N ALA A 13 12.34 2.32 -11.39
CA ALA A 13 13.54 3.14 -11.15
C ALA A 13 13.41 4.57 -11.69
N HIS A 14 12.84 4.71 -12.89
CA HIS A 14 12.61 5.99 -13.57
C HIS A 14 11.64 6.93 -12.85
N LEU A 15 10.95 6.47 -11.80
CA LEU A 15 10.04 7.27 -10.98
C LEU A 15 10.73 7.87 -9.74
N PHE A 16 11.94 7.42 -9.43
CA PHE A 16 12.70 7.87 -8.26
C PHE A 16 13.82 8.81 -8.69
N ASP A 17 14.22 9.69 -7.78
CA ASP A 17 15.31 10.63 -8.05
C ASP A 17 16.65 9.90 -8.18
N ASP A 18 17.61 10.54 -8.86
CA ASP A 18 18.98 10.04 -8.90
C ASP A 18 19.55 9.89 -7.47
N GLY A 19 20.07 8.70 -7.20
CA GLY A 19 20.61 8.32 -5.88
C GLY A 19 19.55 8.04 -4.81
N GLU A 20 18.25 8.08 -5.11
CA GLU A 20 17.20 7.62 -4.19
C GLU A 20 17.22 6.08 -4.10
N VAL A 21 17.26 5.55 -2.87
CA VAL A 21 17.40 4.12 -2.60
C VAL A 21 16.08 3.55 -2.11
N VAL A 22 15.49 2.66 -2.89
CA VAL A 22 14.32 1.88 -2.46
C VAL A 22 14.74 0.90 -1.36
N LEU A 23 14.28 1.09 -0.13
CA LEU A 23 14.59 0.23 1.01
C LEU A 23 13.73 -1.03 0.99
N VAL A 24 12.41 -0.85 0.87
CA VAL A 24 11.44 -1.95 0.88
C VAL A 24 10.15 -1.53 0.18
N ALA A 25 9.46 -2.48 -0.44
CA ALA A 25 8.13 -2.26 -0.98
C ALA A 25 7.17 -3.38 -0.54
N ILE A 26 5.88 -3.07 -0.52
CA ILE A 26 4.79 -4.04 -0.40
C ILE A 26 3.68 -3.72 -1.41
N LEU A 27 3.02 -4.75 -1.94
CA LEU A 27 1.77 -4.67 -2.70
C LEU A 27 0.59 -4.68 -1.75
N VAL A 28 -0.15 -3.58 -1.71
CA VAL A 28 -1.37 -3.42 -0.96
C VAL A 28 -2.58 -3.50 -1.88
N GLU A 29 -3.69 -3.98 -1.34
CA GLU A 29 -4.98 -4.03 -1.99
C GLU A 29 -6.06 -3.44 -1.09
N PRO A 30 -7.18 -2.97 -1.67
CA PRO A 30 -8.31 -2.50 -0.86
C PRO A 30 -8.78 -3.56 0.13
N LYS A 31 -9.22 -3.11 1.31
CA LYS A 31 -9.81 -3.96 2.36
C LYS A 31 -10.88 -4.89 1.79
N GLY A 32 -10.81 -6.17 2.16
CA GLY A 32 -11.77 -7.20 1.77
C GLY A 32 -11.26 -8.13 0.69
N THR A 33 -10.09 -7.88 0.10
CA THR A 33 -9.55 -8.70 -0.98
C THR A 33 -9.10 -10.09 -0.52
N TYR A 34 -8.70 -10.26 0.75
CA TYR A 34 -8.24 -11.56 1.30
C TYR A 34 -9.11 -12.16 2.42
N GLY A 35 -10.38 -11.75 2.55
CA GLY A 35 -11.33 -12.24 3.56
C GLY A 35 -12.10 -13.51 3.16
N ALA A 36 -12.68 -14.23 4.14
CA ALA A 36 -13.51 -15.42 3.92
C ALA A 36 -14.66 -15.11 2.94
N GLY A 37 -14.54 -15.61 1.71
CA GLY A 37 -15.38 -15.26 0.55
C GLY A 37 -14.59 -14.85 -0.70
N SER A 38 -13.28 -14.59 -0.58
CA SER A 38 -12.44 -14.07 -1.66
C SER A 38 -11.93 -15.08 -2.69
N VAL A 39 -12.37 -16.35 -2.63
CA VAL A 39 -12.08 -17.35 -3.66
C VAL A 39 -12.61 -16.91 -5.05
N ALA A 40 -13.55 -15.96 -5.10
CA ALA A 40 -14.10 -15.45 -6.36
C ALA A 40 -13.35 -14.23 -6.97
N VAL A 41 -12.44 -13.55 -6.25
CA VAL A 41 -11.83 -12.29 -6.76
C VAL A 41 -10.56 -12.53 -7.60
N ALA A 42 -9.93 -13.70 -7.47
CA ALA A 42 -8.75 -14.02 -8.27
C ALA A 42 -9.06 -14.29 -9.76
N ALA A 43 -10.33 -14.52 -10.13
CA ALA A 43 -10.73 -14.95 -11.47
C ALA A 43 -11.71 -14.02 -12.21
N LEU A 44 -12.18 -12.93 -11.58
CA LEU A 44 -13.13 -12.02 -12.22
C LEU A 44 -12.46 -10.71 -12.67
N PRO A 45 -12.74 -10.22 -13.90
CA PRO A 45 -12.34 -8.89 -14.30
C PRO A 45 -12.91 -7.88 -13.30
N ARG A 46 -12.10 -6.88 -12.93
CA ARG A 46 -12.20 -5.95 -11.79
C ARG A 46 -13.44 -5.02 -11.78
N VAL A 47 -14.64 -5.54 -12.00
CA VAL A 47 -15.88 -4.78 -12.23
C VAL A 47 -16.64 -4.47 -10.92
N SER A 48 -16.35 -5.14 -9.80
CA SER A 48 -17.01 -4.88 -8.51
C SER A 48 -16.39 -3.75 -7.66
N THR A 49 -15.54 -2.91 -8.26
CA THR A 49 -14.77 -1.85 -7.57
C THR A 49 -15.55 -0.55 -7.32
N ALA A 50 -16.70 -0.34 -7.98
CA ALA A 50 -17.45 0.92 -7.88
C ALA A 50 -18.27 1.08 -6.59
N LEU A 51 -18.65 -0.02 -5.92
CA LEU A 51 -19.53 0.05 -4.72
C LEU A 51 -18.77 0.08 -3.38
N LEU A 52 -17.46 -0.19 -3.37
CA LEU A 52 -16.63 -0.19 -2.15
C LEU A 52 -15.94 1.15 -1.87
N ALA A 53 -15.95 2.08 -2.83
CA ALA A 53 -15.35 3.40 -2.70
C ALA A 53 -16.01 4.28 -1.62
N ASN A 54 -17.27 4.01 -1.25
CA ASN A 54 -18.08 4.91 -0.41
C ASN A 54 -18.00 4.71 1.10
N ARG A 55 -17.16 3.79 1.62
CA ARG A 55 -17.12 3.53 3.08
C ARG A 55 -15.74 3.43 3.72
N ALA A 56 -14.67 3.55 2.94
CA ALA A 56 -13.30 3.52 3.45
C ALA A 56 -12.62 4.91 3.45
N ALA A 57 -13.27 5.93 2.89
CA ALA A 57 -12.84 7.31 3.01
C ALA A 57 -13.24 7.84 4.40
N SER A 58 -12.24 8.18 5.18
CA SER A 58 -12.24 8.85 6.48
C SER A 58 -13.29 9.95 6.66
N ASP A 59 -13.71 10.18 7.92
CA ASP A 59 -14.52 11.33 8.39
C ASP A 59 -13.89 12.73 8.11
N ARG A 60 -12.75 12.79 7.41
CA ARG A 60 -12.18 14.00 6.81
C ARG A 60 -11.89 13.76 5.32
N PRO A 61 -12.61 14.41 4.41
CA PRO A 61 -12.34 14.33 2.97
C PRO A 61 -11.01 14.98 2.54
N ASP A 62 -10.40 15.79 3.41
CA ASP A 62 -9.19 16.58 3.10
C ASP A 62 -7.89 16.07 3.77
N GLY A 63 -7.87 14.83 4.28
CA GLY A 63 -6.68 14.25 4.95
C GLY A 63 -5.78 13.41 4.01
N PHE A 64 -4.55 13.09 4.43
CA PHE A 64 -3.58 12.30 3.65
C PHE A 64 -4.16 10.97 3.15
N ALA A 65 -5.02 10.32 3.94
CA ALA A 65 -5.74 9.12 3.53
C ALA A 65 -6.54 9.28 2.22
N SER A 66 -7.04 10.46 1.89
CA SER A 66 -7.84 10.70 0.68
C SER A 66 -7.01 10.65 -0.61
N THR A 67 -5.70 10.89 -0.52
CA THR A 67 -4.77 10.74 -1.65
C THR A 67 -4.33 9.29 -1.90
N PHE A 68 -4.67 8.37 -0.99
CA PHE A 68 -4.34 6.96 -1.14
C PHE A 68 -5.21 6.30 -2.23
N PRO A 69 -4.62 5.55 -3.18
CA PRO A 69 -5.38 4.97 -4.28
C PRO A 69 -6.36 3.88 -3.80
N SER A 70 -7.55 3.86 -4.40
CA SER A 70 -8.59 2.85 -4.16
C SER A 70 -8.38 1.53 -4.93
N LYS A 71 -7.23 1.38 -5.60
CA LYS A 71 -6.85 0.21 -6.42
C LYS A 71 -5.58 -0.42 -5.85
N PRO A 72 -5.25 -1.66 -6.24
CA PRO A 72 -3.98 -2.27 -5.86
C PRO A 72 -2.80 -1.35 -6.17
N ALA A 73 -1.86 -1.25 -5.24
CA ALA A 73 -0.71 -0.35 -5.33
C ALA A 73 0.52 -0.97 -4.68
N ALA A 74 1.71 -0.55 -5.13
CA ALA A 74 2.92 -0.72 -4.36
C ALA A 74 3.08 0.48 -3.42
N VAL A 75 3.24 0.21 -2.12
CA VAL A 75 3.74 1.20 -1.16
C VAL A 75 5.22 0.95 -1.01
N VAL A 76 6.01 1.97 -1.35
CA VAL A 76 7.47 1.90 -1.44
C VAL A 76 8.06 2.84 -0.42
N VAL A 77 8.91 2.31 0.46
CA VAL A 77 9.70 3.12 1.39
C VAL A 77 11.09 3.27 0.81
N THR A 78 11.51 4.51 0.59
CA THR A 78 12.85 4.88 0.18
C THR A 78 13.63 5.45 1.37
N ASP A 79 14.89 5.79 1.17
CA ASP A 79 15.67 6.55 2.14
C ASP A 79 15.13 7.97 2.35
N ARG A 80 14.34 8.50 1.41
CA ARG A 80 13.81 9.89 1.43
C ARG A 80 12.33 9.99 1.79
N ARG A 81 11.48 9.09 1.28
CA ARG A 81 10.01 9.24 1.34
C ARG A 81 9.29 7.90 1.30
N VAL A 82 7.98 7.96 1.47
CA VAL A 82 7.06 6.87 1.09
C VAL A 82 6.39 7.27 -0.21
N ALA A 83 6.51 6.44 -1.24
CA ALA A 83 5.84 6.62 -2.52
C ALA A 83 4.77 5.55 -2.72
N VAL A 84 3.60 5.94 -3.22
CA VAL A 84 2.52 5.02 -3.57
C VAL A 84 2.34 5.00 -5.09
N ILE A 85 2.49 3.80 -5.65
CA ILE A 85 2.49 3.58 -7.09
C ILE A 85 1.38 2.58 -7.42
N PRO A 86 0.30 2.98 -8.11
CA PRO A 86 -0.74 2.05 -8.51
C PRO A 86 -0.17 0.89 -9.32
N SER A 87 -0.59 -0.33 -9.00
CA SER A 87 -0.17 -1.54 -9.68
C SER A 87 -1.36 -2.17 -10.37
N ASN A 88 -1.22 -2.41 -11.67
CA ASN A 88 -2.18 -3.21 -12.43
C ASN A 88 -1.76 -4.70 -12.48
N GLY A 89 -0.69 -5.11 -11.79
CA GLY A 89 -0.09 -6.44 -11.82
C GLY A 89 0.98 -6.62 -12.92
N ILE A 90 1.09 -5.69 -13.86
CA ILE A 90 2.01 -5.76 -15.01
C ILE A 90 3.17 -4.77 -14.83
N GLY A 91 2.89 -3.54 -14.41
CA GLY A 91 3.89 -2.49 -14.32
C GLY A 91 3.56 -1.39 -13.32
N PHE A 92 4.43 -0.38 -13.33
CA PHE A 92 4.42 0.81 -12.47
C PHE A 92 4.55 2.01 -13.40
N ALA A 93 3.56 2.90 -13.43
CA ALA A 93 3.48 3.97 -14.43
C ALA A 93 3.80 5.35 -13.87
N ALA A 94 3.30 5.67 -12.68
CA ALA A 94 3.49 6.96 -12.02
C ALA A 94 3.29 6.81 -10.51
N ILE A 95 3.96 7.67 -9.75
CA ILE A 95 3.67 7.88 -8.33
C ILE A 95 2.39 8.71 -8.24
N THR A 96 1.41 8.27 -7.44
CA THR A 96 0.14 9.00 -7.24
C THR A 96 0.01 9.65 -5.88
N ALA A 97 0.84 9.24 -4.92
CA ALA A 97 0.92 9.87 -3.62
C ALA A 97 2.32 9.72 -3.04
N GLU A 98 2.75 10.73 -2.30
CA GLU A 98 4.04 10.80 -1.64
C GLU A 98 3.86 11.35 -0.23
N TYR A 99 4.56 10.76 0.72
CA TYR A 99 4.52 11.16 2.13
C TYR A 99 5.94 11.20 2.68
N ALA A 100 6.19 12.05 3.68
CA ALA A 100 7.43 11.89 4.45
C ALA A 100 7.39 10.55 5.18
N ARG A 101 8.57 9.97 5.47
CA ARG A 101 8.65 8.68 6.18
C ARG A 101 8.04 8.72 7.58
N THR A 102 8.01 9.91 8.19
CA THR A 102 7.42 10.19 9.50
C THR A 102 5.92 10.44 9.44
N ASP A 103 5.36 10.65 8.25
CA ASP A 103 3.93 10.96 8.10
C ASP A 103 3.05 9.71 8.11
N LEU A 104 3.65 8.51 8.07
CA LEU A 104 2.95 7.24 7.93
C LEU A 104 3.52 6.19 8.87
N VAL A 105 2.64 5.52 9.63
CA VAL A 105 2.99 4.40 10.50
C VAL A 105 2.03 3.22 10.32
N VAL A 106 2.48 2.02 10.67
CA VAL A 106 1.61 0.85 10.76
C VAL A 106 0.99 0.82 12.16
N ALA A 107 -0.25 1.27 12.29
CA ALA A 107 -0.95 1.33 13.56
C ALA A 107 -1.54 -0.02 14.00
N ASP A 108 -1.88 -0.89 13.05
CA ASP A 108 -2.37 -2.25 13.33
C ASP A 108 -1.95 -3.22 12.22
N ASN A 109 -1.72 -4.48 12.59
CA ASN A 109 -1.29 -5.56 11.72
C ASN A 109 -1.90 -6.89 12.17
N VAL A 110 -2.98 -7.29 11.49
CA VAL A 110 -3.76 -8.49 11.85
C VAL A 110 -3.67 -9.54 10.74
N GLY A 111 -3.35 -10.78 11.10
CA GLY A 111 -3.41 -11.91 10.16
C GLY A 111 -4.85 -12.14 9.66
N ARG A 112 -5.03 -12.28 8.33
CA ARG A 112 -6.34 -12.49 7.71
C ARG A 112 -6.23 -13.44 6.51
N GLY A 113 -6.76 -14.65 6.64
CA GLY A 113 -6.85 -15.61 5.55
C GLY A 113 -5.49 -15.86 4.88
N LEU A 114 -5.38 -15.50 3.60
CA LEU A 114 -4.17 -15.66 2.78
C LEU A 114 -3.17 -14.48 2.89
N GLY A 115 -3.35 -13.58 3.85
CA GLY A 115 -2.54 -12.39 3.99
C GLY A 115 -2.65 -11.74 5.36
N ARG A 116 -2.46 -10.42 5.37
CA ARG A 116 -2.58 -9.55 6.55
C ARG A 116 -3.43 -8.34 6.21
N ARG A 117 -4.10 -7.80 7.21
CA ARG A 117 -4.78 -6.50 7.17
C ARG A 117 -3.95 -5.51 7.95
N LEU A 118 -3.56 -4.43 7.30
CA LEU A 118 -2.80 -3.35 7.90
C LEU A 118 -3.69 -2.12 8.05
N THR A 119 -3.59 -1.43 9.17
CA THR A 119 -4.08 -0.06 9.33
C THR A 119 -2.88 0.86 9.23
N LEU A 120 -2.84 1.66 8.16
CA LEU A 120 -1.86 2.70 7.96
C LEU A 120 -2.44 3.99 8.55
N ALA A 121 -1.79 4.53 9.58
CA ALA A 121 -2.19 5.79 10.20
C ALA A 121 -1.26 6.90 9.73
N PHE A 122 -1.86 8.05 9.44
CA PHE A 122 -1.17 9.24 9.00
C PHE A 122 -1.04 10.25 10.15
N VAL A 123 -0.02 11.11 10.10
CA VAL A 123 0.25 12.14 11.12
C VAL A 123 -0.89 13.14 11.31
N ASP A 124 -1.73 13.33 10.29
CA ASP A 124 -2.92 14.20 10.35
C ASP A 124 -4.13 13.56 11.07
N GLY A 125 -3.95 12.34 11.60
CA GLY A 125 -4.95 11.54 12.29
C GLY A 125 -5.87 10.74 11.35
N SER A 126 -5.69 10.86 10.03
CA SER A 126 -6.41 10.02 9.07
C SER A 126 -5.81 8.61 9.00
N SER A 127 -6.56 7.64 8.49
CA SER A 127 -6.03 6.27 8.33
C SER A 127 -6.66 5.55 7.14
N VAL A 128 -5.92 4.58 6.60
CA VAL A 128 -6.38 3.68 5.54
C VAL A 128 -6.17 2.24 5.98
N VAL A 129 -7.17 1.41 5.71
CA VAL A 129 -7.07 -0.04 5.92
C VAL A 129 -6.84 -0.75 4.59
N VAL A 130 -5.73 -1.47 4.50
CA VAL A 130 -5.36 -2.25 3.31
C VAL A 130 -5.18 -3.72 3.67
N ASP A 131 -5.41 -4.60 2.69
CA ASP A 131 -4.98 -5.98 2.80
C ASP A 131 -3.71 -6.21 1.98
N VAL A 132 -2.89 -7.16 2.40
CA VAL A 132 -1.58 -7.44 1.81
C VAL A 132 -1.35 -8.95 1.76
N GLN A 133 -0.92 -9.45 0.60
CA GLN A 133 -0.71 -10.89 0.39
C GLN A 133 0.40 -11.47 1.29
N ARG A 134 0.25 -12.71 1.75
CA ARG A 134 1.29 -13.45 2.49
C ARG A 134 2.61 -13.51 1.71
N GLY A 135 3.73 -13.49 2.46
CA GLY A 135 5.08 -13.63 1.91
C GLY A 135 5.72 -12.31 1.47
N GLN A 136 5.08 -11.18 1.76
CA GLN A 136 5.67 -9.86 1.57
C GLN A 136 6.53 -9.45 2.77
N PRO A 137 7.50 -8.53 2.61
CA PRO A 137 8.45 -8.15 3.66
C PRO A 137 7.83 -7.21 4.71
N PHE A 138 6.80 -7.67 5.40
CA PHE A 138 5.98 -6.89 6.35
C PHE A 138 6.76 -6.25 7.49
N GLU A 139 7.53 -7.07 8.20
CA GLU A 139 8.24 -6.61 9.39
C GLU A 139 9.31 -5.59 9.00
N LEU A 140 9.97 -5.80 7.86
CA LEU A 140 10.91 -4.84 7.30
C LEU A 140 10.21 -3.56 6.85
N PHE A 141 9.03 -3.66 6.24
CA PHE A 141 8.22 -2.50 5.87
C PHE A 141 7.82 -1.68 7.10
N ALA A 142 7.26 -2.32 8.12
CA ALA A 142 6.89 -1.64 9.37
C ALA A 142 8.09 -0.99 10.04
N ALA A 143 9.23 -1.68 10.13
CA ALA A 143 10.47 -1.13 10.72
C ALA A 143 11.13 -0.02 9.87
N SER A 144 10.81 0.05 8.58
CA SER A 144 11.30 1.11 7.69
C SER A 144 10.47 2.39 7.76
N LEU A 145 9.23 2.29 8.24
CA LEU A 145 8.44 3.44 8.66
C LEU A 145 8.93 3.86 10.04
N GLY A 146 8.95 5.17 10.33
CA GLY A 146 9.44 5.66 11.62
C GLY A 146 8.66 5.09 12.80
N ASP A 147 9.20 5.22 14.01
CA ASP A 147 8.43 4.95 15.21
C ASP A 147 7.23 5.91 15.29
N PRO A 148 6.07 5.45 15.81
CA PRO A 148 4.96 6.36 16.07
C PRO A 148 5.42 7.49 17.01
N PRO A 149 4.95 8.74 16.77
CA PRO A 149 5.27 9.87 17.64
C PRO A 149 4.78 9.67 19.07
#